data_AF-A0A7Y9XU81-F1
#
_entry.id   AF-A0A7Y9XU81-F1
#
_cell.length_a   1.000
_cell.length_b   1.000
_cell.length_c   1.000
_cell.angle_alpha   90.00
_cell.angle_beta   90.00
_cell.angle_gamma   90.00
#
_symmetry.space_group_name_H-M   'P 1'
#
loop_
_entity.id
_entity.type
_entity.pdbx_description
1 polymer ?
#
loop_
_entity_poly.entity_id
_entity_poly.type
_entity_poly.pdbx_seq_one_letter_code
_entity_poly.pdbx_strand_id
1 'polypeptide(L)'
;MHLSSNARWRPRALIISHLLIALLFASWLWPVTRTYWNQFDLWLFHLLNDPVHAAGLWAHIWAIGSMRPVDAGVGLVMLAIMLRAGLIFPASQVRTGFYAFLVALTVMLLMRVLFADLVEYMNWQHASPSLLVEGSARLTEMFPAWEERWDLKDSASRSFPGDHASVLMIWAMFCSFFVSGWRRALVWTVAVIGMLPRLVAGAHWGADALVGGVLLSVLGIAWSCYTPLASRASAAIERLTSPLMRSLAKAPVLRSLSVIAGGYSTQSPEPPRR
;
A
#
# COMPACT_ATOMS: atom_id res chain seq x y z
N MET A 1 11.06 15.05 3.68
CA MET A 1 12.28 14.20 3.67
C MET A 1 13.02 14.47 2.37
N HIS A 2 14.32 14.79 2.39
CA HIS A 2 15.14 14.75 1.18
C HIS A 2 15.73 13.34 1.08
N LEU A 3 15.59 12.65 -0.05
CA LEU A 3 16.07 11.26 -0.18
C LEU A 3 17.58 11.12 0.08
N SER A 4 18.34 12.21 -0.09
CA SER A 4 19.75 12.31 0.29
C SER A 4 20.00 12.20 1.80
N SER A 5 19.04 12.57 2.67
CA SER A 5 19.18 12.45 4.13
C SER A 5 19.01 11.01 4.65
N ASN A 6 18.53 10.07 3.82
CA ASN A 6 18.39 8.66 4.18
C ASN A 6 19.66 7.83 3.94
N ALA A 7 20.79 8.46 3.56
CA ALA A 7 22.06 7.75 3.40
C ALA A 7 22.64 7.21 4.74
N ARG A 8 22.04 7.58 5.87
CA ARG A 8 22.47 7.21 7.22
C ARG A 8 21.38 6.40 7.93
N TRP A 9 21.83 5.50 8.81
CA TRP A 9 20.94 4.76 9.69
C TRP A 9 20.17 5.69 10.63
N ARG A 10 18.90 5.39 10.85
CA ARG A 10 18.03 6.06 11.83
C ARG A 10 17.60 5.06 12.91
N PRO A 11 18.52 4.63 13.79
CA PRO A 11 18.29 3.51 14.71
C PRO A 11 17.12 3.75 15.66
N ARG A 12 16.93 5.00 16.13
CA ARG A 12 15.77 5.36 16.97
C ARG A 12 14.44 5.08 16.27
N ALA A 13 14.30 5.51 15.01
CA ALA A 13 13.08 5.28 14.24
C ALA A 13 12.87 3.80 13.92
N LEU A 14 13.97 3.08 13.63
CA LEU A 14 13.95 1.64 13.42
C LEU A 14 13.44 0.89 14.66
N ILE A 15 14.03 1.17 15.83
CA ILE A 15 13.65 0.54 17.11
C ILE A 15 12.19 0.87 17.45
N ILE A 16 11.79 2.14 17.38
CA ILE A 16 10.40 2.55 17.67
C ILE A 16 9.44 1.82 16.74
N SER A 17 9.76 1.69 15.44
CA SER A 17 8.90 0.99 14.49
C SER A 17 8.73 -0.48 14.84
N HIS A 18 9.81 -1.16 15.22
CA HIS A 18 9.78 -2.56 15.63
C HIS A 18 9.02 -2.75 16.96
N LEU A 19 9.19 -1.85 17.93
CA LEU A 19 8.44 -1.87 19.18
C LEU A 19 6.94 -1.66 18.94
N LEU A 20 6.57 -0.72 18.07
CA LEU A 20 5.17 -0.45 17.73
C LEU A 20 4.49 -1.66 17.09
N ILE A 21 5.12 -2.27 16.08
CA ILE A 21 4.55 -3.47 15.44
C ILE A 21 4.56 -4.68 16.38
N ALA A 22 5.58 -4.82 17.22
CA ALA A 22 5.64 -5.90 18.20
C ALA A 22 4.53 -5.76 19.25
N LEU A 23 4.29 -4.55 19.75
CA LEU A 23 3.19 -4.28 20.67
C LEU A 23 1.82 -4.52 20.02
N LEU A 24 1.62 -4.03 18.80
CA LEU A 24 0.38 -4.24 18.05
C LEU A 24 0.13 -5.72 17.80
N PHE A 25 1.14 -6.46 17.35
CA PHE A 25 1.03 -7.89 17.07
C PHE A 25 0.86 -8.71 18.36
N ALA A 26 1.56 -8.36 19.43
CA ALA A 26 1.38 -8.98 20.74
C ALA A 26 -0.03 -8.74 21.27
N SER A 27 -0.62 -7.55 21.07
CA SER A 27 -2.01 -7.28 21.44
C SER A 27 -2.99 -8.17 20.67
N TRP A 28 -2.67 -8.52 19.43
CA TRP A 28 -3.49 -9.42 18.63
C TRP A 28 -3.35 -10.87 19.09
N LEU A 29 -2.14 -11.32 19.42
CA LEU A 29 -1.88 -12.70 19.88
C LEU A 29 -2.30 -12.98 21.32
N TRP A 30 -2.25 -11.99 22.20
CA TRP A 30 -2.47 -12.19 23.63
C TRP A 30 -3.94 -12.52 23.92
N PRO A 31 -4.26 -13.63 24.63
CA PRO A 31 -5.64 -14.13 24.74
C PRO A 31 -6.66 -13.11 25.24
N VAL A 32 -6.29 -12.28 26.23
CA VAL A 32 -7.18 -11.27 26.80
C VAL A 32 -7.50 -10.17 25.78
N THR A 33 -6.51 -9.72 25.02
CA THR A 33 -6.69 -8.65 24.03
C THR A 33 -7.23 -9.17 22.70
N ARG A 34 -6.98 -10.45 22.38
CA ARG A 34 -7.57 -11.17 21.23
C ARG A 34 -9.09 -11.14 21.27
N THR A 35 -9.72 -11.25 22.44
CA THR A 35 -11.18 -11.14 22.57
C THR A 35 -11.71 -9.81 22.06
N TYR A 36 -11.03 -8.70 22.38
CA TYR A 36 -11.42 -7.37 21.88
C TYR A 36 -11.18 -7.23 20.38
N TRP A 37 -10.09 -7.80 19.85
CA TRP A 37 -9.88 -7.86 18.40
C TRP A 37 -10.99 -8.63 17.69
N ASN A 38 -11.40 -9.79 18.21
CA ASN A 38 -12.50 -10.57 17.64
C ASN A 38 -13.83 -9.82 17.70
N GLN A 39 -14.12 -9.13 18.81
CA GLN A 39 -15.32 -8.28 18.93
C GLN A 39 -15.29 -7.12 17.93
N PHE A 40 -14.15 -6.45 17.81
CA PHE A 40 -13.95 -5.39 16.83
C PHE A 40 -14.13 -5.91 15.39
N ASP A 41 -13.56 -7.07 15.09
CA ASP A 41 -13.62 -7.72 13.79
C ASP A 41 -15.06 -8.06 13.39
N LEU A 42 -15.82 -8.69 14.28
CA LEU A 42 -17.24 -8.98 14.05
C LEU A 42 -18.07 -7.70 13.92
N TRP A 43 -17.89 -6.74 14.83
CA TRP A 43 -18.60 -5.46 14.79
C TRP A 43 -18.34 -4.71 13.48
N LEU A 44 -17.07 -4.61 13.06
CA LEU A 44 -16.71 -3.92 11.84
C LEU A 44 -17.26 -4.64 10.61
N PHE A 45 -17.19 -5.98 10.61
CA PHE A 45 -17.72 -6.78 9.51
C PHE A 45 -19.23 -6.57 9.35
N HIS A 46 -20.00 -6.71 10.42
CA HIS A 46 -21.46 -6.49 10.39
C HIS A 46 -21.81 -5.05 9.97
N LEU A 47 -21.12 -4.06 10.53
CA LEU A 47 -21.32 -2.65 10.17
C LEU A 47 -21.18 -2.39 8.66
N LEU A 48 -20.23 -3.06 8.01
CA LEU A 48 -19.92 -2.84 6.60
C LEU A 48 -20.69 -3.78 5.65
N ASN A 49 -20.83 -5.05 6.01
CA ASN A 49 -21.39 -6.12 5.17
C ASN A 49 -22.91 -6.25 5.30
N ASP A 50 -23.51 -6.05 6.47
CA ASP A 50 -24.96 -6.22 6.64
C ASP A 50 -25.78 -5.35 5.66
N PRO A 51 -25.41 -4.08 5.37
CA PRO A 51 -26.15 -3.27 4.39
C PRO A 51 -26.07 -3.79 2.96
N VAL A 52 -25.14 -4.71 2.65
CA VAL A 52 -25.01 -5.34 1.31
C VAL A 52 -26.22 -6.21 1.01
N HIS A 53 -26.85 -6.85 2.01
CA HIS A 53 -28.05 -7.69 1.81
C HIS A 53 -29.20 -6.97 1.10
N ALA A 54 -29.29 -5.65 1.23
CA ALA A 54 -30.34 -4.86 0.59
C ALA A 54 -30.27 -4.87 -0.95
N ALA A 55 -29.19 -5.39 -1.55
CA ALA A 55 -28.96 -5.49 -3.00
C ALA A 55 -29.11 -4.16 -3.78
N GLY A 56 -29.16 -3.03 -3.07
CA GLY A 56 -29.32 -1.69 -3.64
C GLY A 56 -27.99 -1.10 -4.10
N LEU A 57 -27.93 0.24 -4.13
CA LEU A 57 -26.76 0.98 -4.57
C LEU A 57 -25.49 0.62 -3.77
N TRP A 58 -25.61 0.37 -2.47
CA TRP A 58 -24.49 -0.06 -1.62
C TRP A 58 -23.83 -1.33 -2.15
N ALA A 59 -24.62 -2.39 -2.39
CA ALA A 59 -24.13 -3.66 -2.90
C ALA A 59 -23.45 -3.50 -4.27
N HIS A 60 -24.03 -2.69 -5.18
CA HIS A 60 -23.46 -2.46 -6.51
C HIS A 60 -22.12 -1.71 -6.46
N ILE A 61 -22.00 -0.68 -5.61
CA ILE A 61 -20.75 0.08 -5.43
C ILE A 61 -19.64 -0.87 -4.97
N TRP A 62 -19.91 -1.70 -3.97
CA TRP A 62 -18.90 -2.59 -3.40
C TRP A 62 -18.63 -3.83 -4.25
N ALA A 63 -19.61 -4.30 -5.02
CA ALA A 63 -19.39 -5.28 -6.08
C ALA A 63 -18.40 -4.76 -7.11
N ILE A 64 -18.63 -3.56 -7.67
CA ILE A 64 -17.69 -2.93 -8.60
C ILE A 64 -16.33 -2.75 -7.92
N GLY A 65 -16.31 -2.19 -6.72
CA GLY A 65 -15.08 -1.98 -5.94
C GLY A 65 -14.27 -3.25 -5.69
N SER A 66 -14.92 -4.41 -5.65
CA SER A 66 -14.29 -5.70 -5.36
C SER A 66 -13.79 -6.43 -6.59
N MET A 67 -14.03 -5.91 -7.79
CA MET A 67 -13.56 -6.49 -9.05
C MET A 67 -12.04 -6.30 -9.21
N ARG A 68 -11.38 -7.30 -9.79
CA ARG A 68 -9.92 -7.27 -10.01
C ARG A 68 -9.42 -6.09 -10.87
N PRO A 69 -10.11 -5.64 -11.93
CA PRO A 69 -9.68 -4.45 -12.68
C PRO A 69 -9.72 -3.16 -11.85
N VAL A 70 -10.57 -3.08 -10.82
CA VAL A 70 -10.64 -1.91 -9.96
C VAL A 70 -9.40 -1.81 -9.07
N ASP A 71 -8.85 -2.93 -8.59
CA ASP A 71 -7.56 -2.93 -7.88
C ASP A 71 -6.44 -2.35 -8.76
N ALA A 72 -6.40 -2.75 -10.04
CA ALA A 72 -5.46 -2.20 -11.01
C ALA A 72 -5.70 -0.69 -11.25
N GLY A 73 -6.96 -0.27 -11.30
CA GLY A 73 -7.34 1.14 -11.39
C GLY A 73 -6.87 1.95 -10.19
N VAL A 74 -7.02 1.42 -8.97
CA VAL A 74 -6.50 2.04 -7.74
C VAL A 74 -4.98 2.16 -7.80
N GLY A 75 -4.29 1.10 -8.24
CA GLY A 75 -2.84 1.13 -8.47
C GLY A 75 -2.42 2.21 -9.49
N LEU A 76 -3.19 2.40 -10.56
CA LEU A 76 -2.95 3.45 -11.55
C LEU A 76 -3.17 4.86 -10.97
N VAL A 77 -4.19 5.05 -10.14
CA VAL A 77 -4.44 6.32 -9.43
C VAL A 77 -3.30 6.64 -8.47
N MET A 78 -2.85 5.65 -7.69
CA MET A 78 -1.70 5.77 -6.80
C MET A 78 -0.44 6.18 -7.57
N LEU A 79 -0.20 5.54 -8.72
CA LEU A 79 0.91 5.87 -9.61
C LEU A 79 0.78 7.29 -10.16
N ALA A 80 -0.38 7.67 -10.69
CA ALA A 80 -0.63 9.00 -11.23
C ALA A 80 -0.39 10.10 -10.17
N ILE A 81 -0.84 9.87 -8.93
CA ILE A 81 -0.60 10.77 -7.80
C ILE A 81 0.90 10.92 -7.52
N MET A 82 1.63 9.81 -7.45
CA MET A 82 3.08 9.82 -7.21
C MET A 82 3.88 10.47 -8.32
N LEU A 83 3.50 10.21 -9.57
CA LEU A 83 4.25 10.69 -10.73
C LEU A 83 3.92 12.15 -11.09
N ARG A 84 2.84 12.72 -10.55
CA ARG A 84 2.52 14.13 -10.76
C ARG A 84 3.53 15.05 -10.04
N ALA A 85 4.34 15.76 -10.82
CA ALA A 85 5.31 16.71 -10.29
C ALA A 85 4.66 17.74 -9.35
N GLY A 86 5.27 17.92 -8.17
CA GLY A 86 4.81 18.88 -7.16
C GLY A 86 3.63 18.42 -6.32
N LEU A 87 2.98 17.29 -6.65
CA LEU A 87 1.92 16.72 -5.81
C LEU A 87 2.52 15.99 -4.61
N ILE A 88 3.22 14.87 -4.84
CA ILE A 88 3.91 14.12 -3.77
C ILE A 88 5.37 14.54 -3.65
N PHE A 89 6.11 14.46 -4.75
CA PHE A 89 7.53 14.79 -4.77
C PHE A 89 7.77 16.17 -5.40
N PRO A 90 8.82 16.89 -4.99
CA PRO A 90 9.37 17.98 -5.79
C PRO A 90 9.66 17.50 -7.22
N ALA A 91 9.48 18.36 -8.23
CA ALA A 91 9.63 17.98 -9.63
C ALA A 91 10.99 17.30 -9.94
N SER A 92 12.06 17.75 -9.29
CA SER A 92 13.41 17.19 -9.42
C SER A 92 13.60 15.82 -8.76
N GLN A 93 12.66 15.38 -7.92
CA GLN A 93 12.77 14.14 -7.14
C GLN A 93 11.71 13.09 -7.51
N VAL A 94 10.85 13.35 -8.51
CA VAL A 94 9.77 12.41 -8.89
C VAL A 94 10.33 11.03 -9.22
N ARG A 95 11.38 10.96 -10.05
CA ARG A 95 11.99 9.68 -10.46
C ARG A 95 12.66 8.96 -9.29
N THR A 96 13.52 9.65 -8.55
CA THR A 96 14.22 9.04 -7.41
C THR A 96 13.24 8.63 -6.30
N GLY A 97 12.18 9.41 -6.05
CA GLY A 97 11.12 9.08 -5.12
C GLY A 97 10.32 7.85 -5.55
N PHE A 98 10.01 7.74 -6.83
CA PHE A 98 9.38 6.56 -7.40
C PHE A 98 10.26 5.31 -7.24
N TYR A 99 11.56 5.38 -7.55
CA TYR A 99 12.48 4.25 -7.34
C TYR A 99 12.63 3.87 -5.88
N ALA A 100 12.71 4.86 -4.98
CA ALA A 100 12.75 4.59 -3.54
C ALA A 100 11.48 3.90 -3.03
N PHE A 101 10.30 4.28 -3.57
CA PHE A 101 9.06 3.58 -3.28
C PHE A 101 9.06 2.14 -3.81
N LEU A 102 9.54 1.90 -5.04
CA LEU A 102 9.66 0.55 -5.57
C LEU A 102 10.56 -0.33 -4.69
N VAL A 103 11.66 0.22 -4.18
CA VAL A 103 12.52 -0.49 -3.22
C VAL A 103 11.76 -0.80 -1.93
N ALA A 104 11.02 0.17 -1.37
CA ALA A 104 10.21 -0.04 -0.16
C ALA A 104 9.13 -1.12 -0.37
N LEU A 105 8.45 -1.10 -1.51
CA LEU A 105 7.45 -2.08 -1.90
C LEU A 105 8.07 -3.47 -2.04
N THR A 106 9.22 -3.59 -2.74
CA THR A 106 9.93 -4.87 -2.86
C THR A 106 10.35 -5.43 -1.50
N VAL A 107 10.90 -4.59 -0.62
CA VAL A 107 11.26 -5.02 0.75
C VAL A 107 10.03 -5.54 1.50
N MET A 108 8.91 -4.83 1.44
CA MET A 108 7.67 -5.27 2.05
C MET A 108 7.17 -6.59 1.46
N LEU A 109 7.23 -6.79 0.14
CA LEU A 109 6.82 -8.04 -0.51
C LEU A 109 7.70 -9.22 -0.09
N LEU A 110 9.01 -9.02 0.04
CA LEU A 110 9.92 -10.05 0.56
C LEU A 110 9.57 -10.39 2.02
N MET A 111 9.35 -9.38 2.87
CA MET A 111 8.92 -9.59 4.25
C MET A 111 7.56 -10.28 4.34
N ARG A 112 6.64 -10.00 3.42
CA ARG A 112 5.33 -10.65 3.32
C ARG A 112 5.47 -12.14 3.06
N VAL A 113 6.34 -12.56 2.14
CA VAL A 113 6.56 -13.99 1.85
C VAL A 113 7.07 -14.69 3.11
N LEU A 114 8.12 -14.16 3.74
CA LEU A 114 8.68 -14.74 4.97
C LEU A 114 7.66 -14.78 6.11
N PHE A 115 6.85 -13.72 6.24
CA PHE A 115 5.83 -13.65 7.30
C PHE A 115 4.65 -14.58 7.02
N ALA A 116 4.25 -14.78 5.76
CA ALA A 116 3.20 -15.73 5.40
C ALA A 116 3.58 -17.16 5.79
N ASP A 117 4.83 -17.56 5.53
CA ASP A 117 5.36 -18.87 5.93
C ASP A 117 5.34 -19.03 7.46
N LEU A 118 5.72 -17.97 8.20
CA LEU A 118 5.67 -17.97 9.66
C LEU A 118 4.22 -18.08 10.19
N VAL A 119 3.27 -17.35 9.59
CA VAL A 119 1.86 -17.38 9.98
C VAL A 119 1.26 -18.78 9.74
N GLU A 120 1.63 -19.44 8.63
CA GLU A 120 1.24 -20.83 8.36
C GLU A 120 1.86 -21.79 9.38
N TYR A 121 3.17 -21.68 9.62
CA TYR A 121 3.87 -22.51 10.60
C TYR A 121 3.33 -22.38 12.03
N MET A 122 3.00 -21.15 12.45
CA MET A 122 2.50 -20.85 13.80
C MET A 122 0.98 -21.06 13.93
N ASN A 123 0.30 -21.50 12.86
CA ASN A 123 -1.14 -21.68 12.81
C ASN A 123 -1.94 -20.40 13.18
N TRP A 124 -1.45 -19.25 12.72
CA TRP A 124 -2.13 -17.95 12.85
C TRP A 124 -3.01 -17.61 11.64
N GLN A 125 -2.95 -18.43 10.59
CA GLN A 125 -3.83 -18.31 9.43
C GLN A 125 -5.29 -18.49 9.82
N HIS A 126 -6.16 -17.77 9.11
CA HIS A 126 -7.60 -17.98 9.20
C HIS A 126 -8.29 -17.52 7.90
N ALA A 127 -9.50 -18.04 7.69
CA ALA A 127 -10.36 -17.64 6.59
C ALA A 127 -10.97 -16.25 6.83
N SER A 128 -11.50 -15.66 5.76
CA SER A 128 -12.14 -14.35 5.75
C SER A 128 -13.52 -14.39 6.44
N PRO A 129 -14.07 -13.24 6.86
CA PRO A 129 -15.36 -13.20 7.55
C PRO A 129 -16.53 -13.74 6.72
N SER A 130 -16.55 -13.50 5.40
CA SER A 130 -17.59 -14.05 4.51
C SER A 130 -17.62 -15.58 4.40
N LEU A 131 -16.57 -16.26 4.89
CA LEU A 131 -16.51 -17.73 4.93
C LEU A 131 -16.79 -18.28 6.34
N LEU A 132 -16.65 -17.46 7.38
CA LEU A 132 -16.73 -17.89 8.79
C LEU A 132 -18.00 -17.42 9.49
N VAL A 133 -18.58 -16.30 9.06
CA VAL A 133 -19.79 -15.73 9.66
C VAL A 133 -21.00 -16.23 8.90
N GLU A 134 -21.85 -17.01 9.58
CA GLU A 134 -23.09 -17.50 8.99
C GLU A 134 -24.01 -16.34 8.58
N GLY A 135 -24.62 -16.48 7.41
CA GLY A 135 -25.54 -15.48 6.87
C GLY A 135 -24.86 -14.24 6.26
N SER A 136 -23.53 -14.23 6.07
CA SER A 136 -22.83 -13.11 5.40
C SER A 136 -23.38 -12.82 4.00
N ALA A 137 -23.44 -11.55 3.61
CA ALA A 137 -23.73 -11.16 2.23
C ALA A 137 -22.52 -11.45 1.33
N ARG A 138 -22.72 -12.32 0.32
CA ARG A 138 -21.68 -12.71 -0.63
C ARG A 138 -21.94 -12.09 -2.00
N LEU A 139 -21.04 -11.21 -2.42
CA LEU A 139 -21.16 -10.48 -3.69
C LEU A 139 -21.11 -11.44 -4.89
N THR A 140 -20.35 -12.53 -4.78
CA THR A 140 -20.28 -13.60 -5.77
C THR A 140 -21.64 -14.29 -6.00
N GLU A 141 -22.41 -14.49 -4.93
CA GLU A 141 -23.75 -15.08 -4.99
C GLU A 141 -24.80 -14.08 -5.50
N MET A 142 -24.64 -12.80 -5.15
CA MET A 142 -25.56 -11.73 -5.58
C MET A 142 -25.35 -11.29 -7.03
N PHE A 143 -24.11 -11.34 -7.54
CA PHE A 143 -23.72 -10.88 -8.86
C PHE A 143 -22.97 -11.96 -9.66
N PRO A 144 -23.59 -13.13 -9.93
CA PRO A 144 -22.90 -14.28 -10.54
C PRO A 144 -22.33 -13.98 -11.93
N ALA A 145 -23.03 -13.19 -12.73
CA ALA A 145 -22.56 -12.78 -14.07
C ALA A 145 -21.31 -11.86 -14.01
N TRP A 146 -21.10 -11.17 -12.89
CA TRP A 146 -19.94 -10.30 -12.70
C TRP A 146 -18.75 -11.09 -12.15
N GLU A 147 -19.00 -12.08 -11.30
CA GLU A 147 -17.97 -13.01 -10.83
C GLU A 147 -17.27 -13.70 -12.01
N GLU A 148 -18.05 -14.32 -12.90
CA GLU A 148 -17.52 -15.02 -14.08
C GLU A 148 -16.64 -14.13 -14.95
N ARG A 149 -16.98 -12.84 -15.05
CA ARG A 149 -16.31 -11.89 -15.93
C ARG A 149 -15.13 -11.16 -15.30
N TRP A 150 -15.21 -10.86 -14.00
CA TRP A 150 -14.36 -9.86 -13.35
C TRP A 150 -13.71 -10.29 -12.04
N ASP A 151 -13.97 -11.51 -11.54
CA ASP A 151 -13.32 -12.11 -10.37
C ASP A 151 -13.46 -11.21 -9.12
N LEU A 152 -14.62 -11.27 -8.48
CA LEU A 152 -14.99 -10.54 -7.27
C LEU A 152 -14.27 -11.14 -6.06
N LYS A 153 -13.36 -10.38 -5.42
CA LYS A 153 -12.80 -10.81 -4.12
C LYS A 153 -13.72 -10.42 -2.97
N ASP A 154 -14.68 -11.29 -2.70
CA ASP A 154 -15.51 -11.24 -1.50
C ASP A 154 -15.09 -12.27 -0.43
N SER A 155 -14.09 -13.11 -0.71
CA SER A 155 -13.66 -14.17 0.19
C SER A 155 -12.18 -14.50 0.03
N ALA A 156 -11.56 -15.01 1.10
CA ALA A 156 -10.19 -15.49 1.12
C ALA A 156 -10.03 -16.65 2.11
N SER A 157 -9.52 -17.79 1.65
CA SER A 157 -9.22 -18.95 2.51
C SER A 157 -7.99 -18.73 3.40
N ARG A 158 -7.08 -17.84 2.98
CA ARG A 158 -5.90 -17.37 3.72
C ARG A 158 -5.98 -15.85 3.81
N SER A 159 -6.64 -15.34 4.86
CA SER A 159 -6.99 -13.93 4.97
C SER A 159 -5.94 -13.10 5.73
N PHE A 160 -5.25 -13.69 6.71
CA PHE A 160 -4.19 -13.00 7.45
C PHE A 160 -2.80 -13.29 6.83
N PRO A 161 -1.90 -12.31 6.69
CA PRO A 161 -2.11 -10.87 6.87
C PRO A 161 -2.84 -10.23 5.68
N GLY A 162 -3.48 -9.08 5.89
CA GLY A 162 -4.15 -8.32 4.84
C GLY A 162 -3.16 -7.76 3.81
N ASP A 163 -3.05 -8.41 2.67
CA ASP A 163 -2.06 -8.10 1.64
C ASP A 163 -2.41 -6.83 0.85
N HIS A 164 -3.66 -6.69 0.43
CA HIS A 164 -4.18 -5.51 -0.23
C HIS A 164 -4.00 -4.26 0.64
N ALA A 165 -4.32 -4.39 1.95
CA ALA A 165 -4.11 -3.34 2.93
C ALA A 165 -2.62 -2.97 3.06
N SER A 166 -1.72 -3.95 3.07
CA SER A 166 -0.28 -3.70 3.21
C SER A 166 0.30 -2.83 2.06
N VAL A 167 -0.19 -3.01 0.83
CA VAL A 167 0.23 -2.24 -0.35
C VAL A 167 -0.28 -0.79 -0.27
N LEU A 168 -1.56 -0.59 0.08
CA LEU A 168 -2.14 0.76 0.21
C LEU A 168 -1.53 1.53 1.38
N MET A 169 -1.27 0.84 2.48
CA MET A 169 -0.71 1.40 3.70
C MET A 169 0.77 1.77 3.54
N ILE A 170 1.60 0.93 2.89
CA ILE A 170 2.99 1.31 2.62
C ILE A 170 3.07 2.51 1.68
N TRP A 171 2.20 2.58 0.68
CA TRP A 171 2.10 3.72 -0.22
C TRP A 171 1.74 5.01 0.54
N ALA A 172 0.74 4.95 1.42
CA ALA A 172 0.31 6.11 2.20
C ALA A 172 1.38 6.57 3.20
N MET A 173 1.99 5.64 3.92
CA MET A 173 3.08 5.91 4.86
C MET A 173 4.30 6.49 4.14
N PHE A 174 4.69 5.91 2.99
CA PHE A 174 5.83 6.40 2.21
C PHE A 174 5.60 7.84 1.71
N CYS A 175 4.45 8.11 1.09
CA CYS A 175 4.12 9.44 0.59
C CYS A 175 4.08 10.48 1.73
N SER A 176 3.66 10.08 2.94
CA SER A 176 3.59 10.97 4.11
C SER A 176 4.95 11.55 4.54
N PHE A 177 6.09 10.99 4.10
CA PHE A 177 7.41 11.59 4.31
C PHE A 177 7.66 12.86 3.48
N PHE A 178 6.90 13.05 2.40
CA PHE A 178 7.11 14.12 1.43
C PHE A 178 6.02 15.19 1.49
N VAL A 179 4.84 14.85 2.01
CA VAL A 179 3.69 15.76 2.06
C VAL A 179 3.09 15.92 3.45
N SER A 180 2.43 17.05 3.67
CA SER A 180 1.64 17.39 4.86
C SER A 180 0.32 18.08 4.45
N GLY A 181 -0.56 18.35 5.41
CA GLY A 181 -1.85 19.01 5.16
C GLY A 181 -2.76 18.23 4.21
N TRP A 182 -3.45 18.94 3.31
CA TRP A 182 -4.45 18.36 2.40
C TRP A 182 -3.90 17.25 1.49
N ARG A 183 -2.62 17.31 1.11
CA ARG A 183 -1.99 16.29 0.26
C ARG A 183 -1.80 14.98 1.01
N ARG A 184 -1.51 15.06 2.31
CA ARG A 184 -1.49 13.88 3.19
C ARG A 184 -2.90 13.32 3.35
N ALA A 185 -3.90 14.19 3.55
CA ALA A 185 -5.29 13.77 3.62
C ALA A 185 -5.75 13.06 2.34
N LEU A 186 -5.40 13.58 1.16
CA LEU A 186 -5.67 12.95 -0.14
C LEU A 186 -5.11 11.53 -0.21
N VAL A 187 -3.81 11.36 0.11
CA VAL A 187 -3.13 10.06 0.09
C VAL A 187 -3.83 9.07 1.02
N TRP A 188 -4.10 9.45 2.27
CA TRP A 188 -4.77 8.56 3.21
C TRP A 188 -6.22 8.26 2.82
N THR A 189 -6.91 9.21 2.19
CA THR A 189 -8.27 9.01 1.66
C THR A 189 -8.26 7.94 0.57
N VAL A 190 -7.32 8.02 -0.39
CA VAL A 190 -7.17 7.00 -1.44
C VAL A 190 -6.86 5.63 -0.84
N ALA A 191 -5.96 5.57 0.14
CA ALA A 191 -5.62 4.31 0.80
C ALA A 191 -6.82 3.69 1.55
N VAL A 192 -7.57 4.50 2.31
CA VAL A 192 -8.76 4.05 3.03
C VAL A 192 -9.85 3.59 2.05
N ILE A 193 -10.19 4.40 1.05
CA ILE A 193 -11.18 4.04 0.04
C ILE A 193 -10.76 2.77 -0.71
N GLY A 194 -9.48 2.61 -1.02
CA GLY A 194 -8.96 1.40 -1.67
C GLY A 194 -9.03 0.14 -0.80
N MET A 195 -9.00 0.27 0.53
CA MET A 195 -9.12 -0.86 1.46
C MET A 195 -10.58 -1.30 1.66
N LEU A 196 -11.52 -0.36 1.61
CA LEU A 196 -12.93 -0.61 1.95
C LEU A 196 -13.58 -1.75 1.16
N PRO A 197 -13.37 -1.95 -0.16
CA PRO A 197 -14.01 -3.04 -0.90
C PRO A 197 -13.74 -4.41 -0.28
N ARG A 198 -12.50 -4.67 0.16
CA ARG A 198 -12.13 -5.96 0.75
C ARG A 198 -12.71 -6.17 2.15
N LEU A 199 -12.93 -5.09 2.90
CA LEU A 199 -13.56 -5.13 4.21
C LEU A 199 -15.08 -5.29 4.09
N VAL A 200 -15.71 -4.52 3.20
CA VAL A 200 -17.16 -4.57 2.98
C VAL A 200 -17.61 -5.88 2.35
N ALA A 201 -16.87 -6.38 1.36
CA ALA A 201 -17.16 -7.65 0.72
C ALA A 201 -16.88 -8.86 1.64
N GLY A 202 -16.12 -8.65 2.71
CA GLY A 202 -15.77 -9.72 3.65
C GLY A 202 -14.59 -10.58 3.24
N ALA A 203 -13.72 -10.10 2.36
CA ALA A 203 -12.49 -10.79 1.97
C ALA A 203 -11.40 -10.73 3.06
N HIS A 204 -11.46 -9.72 3.94
CA HIS A 204 -10.55 -9.55 5.07
C HIS A 204 -11.28 -9.08 6.33
N TRP A 205 -10.79 -9.54 7.48
CA TRP A 205 -11.13 -8.98 8.78
C TRP A 205 -10.50 -7.60 8.97
N GLY A 206 -11.03 -6.83 9.93
CA GLY A 206 -10.44 -5.55 10.32
C GLY A 206 -9.00 -5.70 10.81
N ALA A 207 -8.74 -6.73 11.61
CA ALA A 207 -7.41 -7.04 12.13
C ALA A 207 -6.44 -7.50 11.03
N ASP A 208 -6.90 -8.14 9.95
CA ASP A 208 -6.03 -8.48 8.82
C ASP A 208 -5.41 -7.22 8.22
N ALA A 209 -6.23 -6.18 8.04
CA ALA A 209 -5.81 -4.89 7.52
C ALA A 209 -5.01 -4.07 8.54
N LEU A 210 -5.50 -3.96 9.78
CA LEU A 210 -4.93 -3.08 10.80
C LEU A 210 -3.72 -3.68 11.54
N VAL A 211 -3.68 -4.99 11.75
CA VAL A 211 -2.54 -5.66 12.39
C VAL A 211 -1.59 -6.16 11.30
N GLY A 212 -2.08 -7.03 10.42
CA GLY A 212 -1.25 -7.63 9.37
C GLY A 212 -0.75 -6.60 8.35
N GLY A 213 -1.65 -5.77 7.81
CA GLY A 213 -1.30 -4.72 6.86
C GLY A 213 -0.32 -3.71 7.44
N VAL A 214 -0.59 -3.16 8.63
CA VAL A 214 0.32 -2.19 9.29
C VAL A 214 1.67 -2.82 9.62
N LEU A 215 1.71 -4.06 10.14
CA LEU A 215 2.96 -4.76 10.43
C LEU A 215 3.85 -4.84 9.19
N LEU A 216 3.30 -5.31 8.07
CA LEU A 216 4.05 -5.46 6.82
C LEU A 216 4.51 -4.11 6.26
N SER A 217 3.62 -3.11 6.23
CA SER A 217 3.96 -1.79 5.72
C SER A 217 5.04 -1.11 6.57
N VAL A 218 4.93 -1.18 7.89
CA VAL A 218 5.91 -0.59 8.80
C VAL A 218 7.25 -1.32 8.70
N LEU A 219 7.29 -2.66 8.57
CA LEU A 219 8.52 -3.39 8.29
C LEU A 219 9.16 -2.94 6.97
N GLY A 220 8.35 -2.81 5.91
CA GLY A 220 8.78 -2.29 4.62
C GLY A 220 9.41 -0.91 4.73
N ILE A 221 8.75 0.04 5.41
CA ILE A 221 9.28 1.39 5.66
C ILE A 221 10.53 1.35 6.55
N ALA A 222 10.53 0.56 7.61
CA ALA A 222 11.63 0.48 8.57
C ALA A 222 12.92 0.05 7.89
N TRP A 223 12.87 -1.05 7.13
CA TRP A 223 14.04 -1.62 6.47
C TRP A 223 14.45 -0.88 5.19
N SER A 224 13.52 -0.19 4.52
CA SER A 224 13.85 0.62 3.34
C SER A 224 14.29 2.05 3.68
N CYS A 225 13.51 2.76 4.51
CA CYS A 225 13.62 4.22 4.70
C CYS A 225 14.35 4.64 5.98
N TYR A 226 14.47 3.77 6.98
CA TYR A 226 15.27 4.05 8.19
C TYR A 226 16.66 3.41 8.15
N THR A 227 16.96 2.68 7.07
CA THR A 227 18.30 2.23 6.71
C THR A 227 18.76 2.95 5.43
N PRO A 228 20.06 2.85 5.07
CA PRO A 228 20.55 3.38 3.79
C PRO A 228 19.97 2.68 2.54
N LEU A 229 19.21 1.59 2.69
CA LEU A 229 18.81 0.71 1.58
C LEU A 229 18.07 1.45 0.47
N ALA A 230 16.96 2.15 0.77
CA ALA A 230 16.18 2.84 -0.26
C ALA A 230 17.05 3.86 -1.01
N SER A 231 17.88 4.63 -0.29
CA SER A 231 18.73 5.65 -0.91
C SER A 231 19.80 5.07 -1.83
N ARG A 232 20.46 3.97 -1.42
CA ARG A 232 21.53 3.33 -2.19
C ARG A 232 20.97 2.56 -3.38
N ALA A 233 19.89 1.80 -3.18
CA ALA A 233 19.24 1.04 -4.22
C ALA A 233 18.58 1.96 -5.25
N SER A 234 17.86 3.01 -4.84
CA SER A 234 17.28 3.98 -5.78
C SER A 234 18.35 4.69 -6.60
N ALA A 235 19.50 5.04 -5.99
CA ALA A 235 20.63 5.64 -6.71
C ALA A 235 21.29 4.67 -7.69
N ALA A 236 21.37 3.38 -7.35
CA ALA A 236 21.86 2.34 -8.26
C ALA A 236 20.91 2.17 -9.46
N ILE A 237 19.60 2.06 -9.22
CA ILE A 237 18.57 1.99 -10.26
C ILE A 237 18.67 3.22 -11.17
N GLU A 238 18.73 4.42 -10.57
CA GLU A 238 18.86 5.68 -11.28
C GLU A 238 20.08 5.69 -12.23
N ARG A 239 21.25 5.26 -11.74
CA ARG A 239 22.47 5.16 -12.56
C ARG A 239 22.29 4.22 -13.74
N LEU A 240 21.69 3.05 -13.49
CA LEU A 240 21.43 2.03 -14.52
C LEU A 240 20.42 2.51 -15.56
N THR A 241 19.36 3.20 -15.15
CA THR A 241 18.31 3.67 -16.07
C THR A 241 18.66 4.98 -16.76
N SER A 242 19.64 5.73 -16.25
CA SER A 242 19.98 7.06 -16.75
C SER A 242 20.29 7.13 -18.26
N PRO A 243 21.00 6.18 -18.89
CA PRO A 243 21.28 6.25 -20.33
C PRO A 243 19.99 6.08 -21.16
N LEU A 244 19.11 5.17 -20.75
CA LEU A 244 17.82 4.94 -21.40
C LEU A 244 16.90 6.16 -21.25
N MET A 245 16.80 6.70 -20.04
CA MET A 245 16.00 7.90 -19.78
C MET A 245 16.49 9.10 -20.58
N ARG A 246 17.81 9.19 -20.80
CA ARG A 246 18.39 10.24 -21.64
C ARG A 246 18.00 10.14 -23.10
N SER A 247 17.93 8.92 -23.61
CA SER A 247 17.46 8.67 -24.98
C SER A 247 15.98 8.99 -25.13
N LEU A 248 15.14 8.62 -24.15
CA LEU A 248 13.70 8.90 -24.17
C LEU A 248 13.38 10.40 -24.06
N ALA A 249 14.17 11.17 -23.32
CA ALA A 249 14.00 12.62 -23.20
C ALA A 249 14.24 13.40 -24.50
N LYS A 250 14.86 12.78 -25.51
CA LYS A 250 15.02 13.37 -26.85
C LYS A 250 13.70 13.42 -27.64
N ALA A 251 12.72 12.59 -27.28
CA ALA A 251 11.39 12.64 -27.87
C ALA A 251 10.55 13.74 -27.17
N PRO A 252 10.07 14.77 -27.89
CA PRO A 252 9.40 15.93 -27.30
C PRO A 252 8.12 15.56 -26.55
N VAL A 253 7.41 14.51 -26.98
CA VAL A 253 6.21 13.98 -26.30
C VAL A 253 6.56 13.42 -24.92
N LEU A 254 7.66 12.67 -24.82
CA LEU A 254 8.08 11.99 -23.59
C LEU A 254 8.77 12.94 -22.60
N ARG A 255 9.32 14.06 -23.07
CA ARG A 255 9.93 15.09 -22.20
C ARG A 255 8.93 15.72 -21.22
N SER A 256 7.63 15.72 -21.54
CA SER A 256 6.57 16.25 -20.68
C SER A 256 6.29 15.37 -19.45
N LEU A 257 6.69 14.10 -19.48
CA LEU A 257 6.48 13.17 -18.37
C LEU A 257 7.42 13.50 -17.22
N SER A 258 6.86 13.75 -16.03
CA SER A 258 7.62 14.18 -14.85
C SER A 258 8.74 13.21 -14.44
N VAL A 259 8.58 11.91 -14.72
CA VAL A 259 9.60 10.86 -14.47
C VAL A 259 10.83 11.05 -15.38
N ILE A 260 10.63 11.52 -16.60
CA ILE A 260 11.69 11.72 -17.59
C ILE A 260 12.35 13.10 -17.37
N ALA A 261 11.54 14.12 -17.10
CA ALA A 261 12.00 15.51 -16.89
C ALA A 261 12.80 15.73 -15.60
N GLY A 262 12.41 15.08 -14.49
CA GLY A 262 12.96 15.34 -13.15
C GLY A 262 14.46 15.09 -12.97
N GLY A 263 15.09 14.39 -13.92
CA GLY A 263 16.53 14.08 -13.90
C GLY A 263 17.47 15.16 -14.43
N TYR A 264 16.95 16.20 -15.08
CA TYR A 264 17.75 17.09 -15.92
C TYR A 264 18.09 18.44 -15.29
N SER A 265 17.46 18.79 -14.17
CA SER A 265 17.62 20.12 -13.56
C SER A 265 18.91 20.31 -12.75
N THR A 266 19.87 19.39 -12.79
CA THR A 266 21.15 19.51 -12.06
C THR A 266 22.38 19.58 -12.96
N GLN A 267 22.25 19.78 -14.27
CA GLN A 267 23.39 19.90 -15.19
C GLN A 267 23.22 20.97 -16.29
N SER A 268 22.69 22.14 -15.96
CA SER A 268 22.93 23.33 -16.79
C SER A 268 24.26 23.94 -16.33
N PRO A 269 25.34 23.94 -17.15
CA PRO A 269 26.50 24.74 -16.84
C PRO A 269 26.07 26.21 -16.83
N GLU A 270 26.32 26.89 -15.71
CA GLU A 270 26.21 28.34 -15.62
C GLU A 270 27.07 28.93 -16.76
N PRO A 271 26.53 29.80 -17.64
CA PRO A 271 27.35 30.42 -18.66
C PRO A 271 28.46 31.24 -17.97
N PRO A 272 29.69 31.25 -18.50
CA PRO A 272 30.77 31.99 -17.88
C PRO A 272 30.35 33.46 -17.76
N ARG A 273 30.34 33.96 -16.53
CA ARG A 273 30.19 35.40 -16.28
C ARG A 273 31.38 36.08 -16.95
N ARG A 274 31.08 36.92 -17.94
CA ARG A 274 32.04 37.88 -18.48
C ARG A 274 32.25 38.99 -17.46
#